data_AF-A0A238Z123-F1
#
_entry.id   AF-A0A238Z123-F1
#
_cell.length_a   1.000
_cell.length_b   1.000
_cell.length_c   1.000
_cell.angle_alpha   90.00
_cell.angle_beta   90.00
_cell.angle_gamma   90.00
#
_symmetry.space_group_name_H-M   'P 1'
#
loop_
_entity.id
_entity.type
_entity.pdbx_description
1 polymer ?
#
loop_
_entity_poly.entity_id
_entity_poly.type
_entity_poly.pdbx_seq_one_letter_code
_entity_poly.pdbx_strand_id
1 'polypeptide(L)'
;MENKKEIFAPRFDGSRFENHTMPLELLEDLKVLQEMTVEMAKALYLEQNTDRQRVPKNFTQGISFELEGLQEGSTIPKIIMTFALAGMFPEANVTYFEQASEHIKEVVQIASEDGNISENAPSSVLAYFNRFGKKLREDEHIEFRPEHSDKKARFTRNTRRKLISASSTSGEYTEDTMLRGTLCEMDKSKLSFQIETPSGKKITGFYDELQYSQFLQAFGASQGNQKVIVNGLGKFSSFSKLKEIKSVEELILLDENDLGYRLDELSQLKDGWLNGEGTKLSKEALKWFELKFETFIEALEVNTYAYPTPDGNLQLEWSNEDLDIELVVNLETKTSDLQIINHTNPSNETNIILELSEDDSWSELNTLLKEHLS
;
A
#
# COMPACT_ATOMS: atom_id res chain seq x y z
N MET A 1 -2.27 -45.42 0.57
CA MET A 1 -2.73 -44.63 -0.57
C MET A 1 -3.04 -43.25 -0.02
N GLU A 2 -2.21 -42.28 -0.35
CA GLU A 2 -2.40 -40.90 0.08
C GLU A 2 -3.41 -40.27 -0.88
N ASN A 3 -4.55 -39.82 -0.36
CA ASN A 3 -5.59 -39.21 -1.17
C ASN A 3 -5.28 -37.72 -1.29
N LYS A 4 -5.49 -37.16 -2.48
CA LYS A 4 -5.24 -35.75 -2.75
C LYS A 4 -6.47 -35.10 -3.37
N LYS A 5 -6.74 -33.86 -2.98
CA LYS A 5 -7.76 -32.98 -3.59
C LYS A 5 -7.19 -31.59 -3.81
N GLU A 6 -7.52 -30.97 -4.92
CA GLU A 6 -7.22 -29.55 -5.14
C GLU A 6 -8.14 -28.69 -4.27
N ILE A 7 -7.59 -27.69 -3.60
CA ILE A 7 -8.34 -26.78 -2.73
C ILE A 7 -8.31 -25.36 -3.28
N PHE A 8 -7.13 -24.90 -3.70
CA PHE A 8 -6.99 -23.59 -4.34
C PHE A 8 -6.06 -23.66 -5.55
N ALA A 9 -6.41 -22.90 -6.57
CA ALA A 9 -5.54 -22.53 -7.68
C ALA A 9 -5.75 -21.03 -7.97
N PRO A 10 -5.39 -20.15 -7.01
CA PRO A 10 -5.61 -18.72 -7.18
C PRO A 10 -4.65 -18.19 -8.24
N ARG A 11 -5.10 -17.25 -9.07
CA ARG A 11 -4.24 -16.60 -10.06
C ARG A 11 -3.70 -15.30 -9.48
N PHE A 12 -2.39 -15.22 -9.28
CA PHE A 12 -1.71 -13.97 -8.95
C PHE A 12 -1.38 -13.21 -10.23
N ASP A 13 -1.74 -11.93 -10.28
CA ASP A 13 -1.66 -11.09 -11.47
C ASP A 13 -1.20 -9.67 -11.11
N GLY A 14 -0.52 -9.00 -12.04
CA GLY A 14 0.22 -7.73 -11.82
C GLY A 14 1.70 -7.85 -12.24
N SER A 15 2.44 -6.74 -12.24
CA SER A 15 3.75 -6.65 -12.91
C SER A 15 4.78 -7.66 -12.41
N ARG A 16 4.75 -8.07 -11.13
CA ARG A 16 5.67 -9.07 -10.58
C ARG A 16 5.44 -10.50 -11.09
N PHE A 17 4.29 -10.79 -11.67
CA PHE A 17 3.90 -12.14 -12.08
C PHE A 17 3.99 -12.38 -13.59
N GLU A 18 4.33 -11.35 -14.37
CA GLU A 18 4.39 -11.41 -15.85
C GLU A 18 5.40 -12.45 -16.35
N ASN A 19 6.51 -12.63 -15.63
CA ASN A 19 7.56 -13.59 -15.97
C ASN A 19 7.33 -15.00 -15.38
N HIS A 20 6.08 -15.33 -15.01
CA HIS A 20 5.70 -16.61 -14.40
C HIS A 20 6.45 -16.93 -13.09
N THR A 21 6.85 -15.89 -12.35
CA THR A 21 7.54 -16.02 -11.06
C THR A 21 6.62 -15.69 -9.89
N MET A 22 6.90 -16.26 -8.72
CA MET A 22 6.27 -15.90 -7.45
C MET A 22 7.31 -15.30 -6.52
N PRO A 23 7.17 -14.03 -6.08
CA PRO A 23 7.98 -13.49 -5.01
C PRO A 23 7.90 -14.38 -3.76
N LEU A 24 9.06 -14.72 -3.17
CA LEU A 24 9.13 -15.63 -2.02
C LEU A 24 8.31 -15.12 -0.82
N GLU A 25 8.22 -13.81 -0.64
CA GLU A 25 7.41 -13.19 0.42
C GLU A 25 5.91 -13.50 0.29
N LEU A 26 5.41 -13.83 -0.90
CA LEU A 26 4.01 -14.21 -1.12
C LEU A 26 3.72 -15.68 -0.80
N LEU A 27 4.74 -16.49 -0.50
CA LEU A 27 4.52 -17.84 0.03
C LEU A 27 3.89 -17.80 1.43
N GLU A 28 4.12 -16.71 2.19
CA GLU A 28 3.43 -16.49 3.46
C GLU A 28 1.92 -16.37 3.30
N ASP A 29 1.43 -15.81 2.19
CA ASP A 29 0.00 -15.72 1.90
C ASP A 29 -0.62 -17.11 1.69
N LEU A 30 0.10 -18.04 1.06
CA LEU A 30 -0.35 -19.42 0.91
C LEU A 30 -0.49 -20.11 2.28
N LYS A 31 0.45 -19.82 3.19
CA LYS A 31 0.37 -20.32 4.57
C LYS A 31 -0.82 -19.73 5.32
N VAL A 32 -1.09 -18.44 5.17
CA VAL A 32 -2.27 -17.79 5.77
C VAL A 32 -3.56 -18.39 5.21
N LEU A 33 -3.62 -18.68 3.90
CA LEU A 33 -4.77 -19.31 3.27
C LEU A 33 -5.05 -20.72 3.83
N GLN A 34 -4.01 -21.51 4.09
CA GLN A 34 -4.12 -22.78 4.82
C GLN A 34 -4.75 -22.57 6.21
N GLU A 35 -4.21 -21.65 7.01
CA GLU A 35 -4.70 -21.42 8.38
C GLU A 35 -6.15 -20.90 8.38
N MET A 36 -6.48 -20.03 7.43
CA MET A 36 -7.83 -19.51 7.21
C MET A 36 -8.81 -20.63 6.84
N THR A 37 -8.40 -21.56 5.98
CA THR A 37 -9.21 -22.73 5.58
C THR A 37 -9.48 -23.63 6.78
N VAL A 38 -8.47 -23.87 7.61
CA VAL A 38 -8.63 -24.64 8.86
C VAL A 38 -9.64 -23.96 9.78
N GLU A 39 -9.58 -22.64 9.94
CA GLU A 39 -10.50 -21.92 10.83
C GLU A 39 -11.93 -21.89 10.28
N MET A 40 -12.09 -21.69 8.97
CA MET A 40 -13.40 -21.76 8.32
C MET A 40 -14.02 -23.17 8.40
N ALA A 41 -13.23 -24.22 8.21
CA ALA A 41 -13.71 -25.61 8.36
C ALA A 41 -14.23 -25.91 9.77
N LYS A 42 -13.56 -25.37 10.81
CA LYS A 42 -14.07 -25.49 12.19
C LYS A 42 -15.37 -24.72 12.40
N ALA A 43 -15.49 -23.52 11.81
CA ALA A 43 -16.70 -22.71 11.91
C ALA A 43 -17.90 -23.44 11.27
N LEU A 44 -17.72 -23.96 10.05
CA LEU A 44 -18.73 -24.76 9.33
C LEU A 44 -19.11 -26.03 10.11
N TYR A 45 -18.13 -26.70 10.73
CA TYR A 45 -18.43 -27.85 11.59
C TYR A 45 -19.34 -27.47 12.75
N LEU A 46 -19.03 -26.38 13.47
CA LEU A 46 -19.82 -25.94 14.63
C LEU A 46 -21.22 -25.44 14.23
N GLU A 47 -21.34 -24.80 13.07
CA GLU A 47 -22.63 -24.37 12.52
C GLU A 47 -23.55 -25.56 12.22
N GLN A 48 -23.01 -26.63 11.63
CA GLN A 48 -23.77 -27.83 11.30
C GLN A 48 -23.98 -28.78 12.50
N ASN A 49 -23.20 -28.63 13.57
CA ASN A 49 -23.27 -29.45 14.79
C ASN A 49 -23.59 -28.56 16.00
N THR A 50 -24.79 -27.98 16.02
CA THR A 50 -25.22 -26.98 17.03
C THR A 50 -25.23 -27.49 18.48
N ASP A 51 -25.21 -28.81 18.70
CA ASP A 51 -25.07 -29.45 20.01
C ASP A 51 -23.63 -29.42 20.56
N ARG A 52 -22.66 -29.11 19.71
CA ARG A 52 -21.23 -29.06 20.05
C ARG A 52 -20.77 -27.64 20.32
N GLN A 53 -20.02 -27.46 21.41
CA GLN A 53 -19.32 -26.20 21.71
C GLN A 53 -17.88 -26.16 21.16
N ARG A 54 -17.33 -27.29 20.75
CA ARG A 54 -15.93 -27.44 20.31
C ARG A 54 -15.85 -28.50 19.22
N VAL A 55 -14.93 -28.30 18.27
CA VAL A 55 -14.58 -29.32 17.28
C VAL A 55 -13.95 -30.54 17.95
N PRO A 56 -14.02 -31.73 17.33
CA PRO A 56 -13.38 -32.94 17.84
C PRO A 56 -11.88 -32.74 18.11
N LYS A 57 -11.37 -33.42 19.14
CA LYS A 57 -9.91 -33.59 19.29
C LYS A 57 -9.42 -34.26 18.00
N ASN A 58 -8.33 -33.73 17.42
CA ASN A 58 -7.75 -34.21 16.16
C ASN A 58 -8.53 -33.84 14.87
N PHE A 59 -9.33 -32.77 14.88
CA PHE A 59 -10.07 -32.32 13.69
C PHE A 59 -9.21 -32.15 12.42
N THR A 60 -7.96 -31.70 12.59
CA THR A 60 -6.99 -31.50 11.50
C THR A 60 -6.00 -32.65 11.33
N GLN A 61 -6.12 -33.73 12.11
CA GLN A 61 -5.14 -34.81 12.10
C GLN A 61 -5.19 -35.55 10.77
N GLY A 62 -4.01 -35.76 10.17
CA GLY A 62 -3.92 -36.46 8.90
C GLY A 62 -4.33 -35.61 7.70
N ILE A 63 -4.43 -34.29 7.87
CA ILE A 63 -4.58 -33.32 6.79
C ILE A 63 -3.27 -32.56 6.62
N SER A 64 -2.78 -32.48 5.39
CA SER A 64 -1.65 -31.64 5.00
C SER A 64 -2.04 -30.81 3.78
N PHE A 65 -1.47 -29.61 3.68
CA PHE A 65 -1.65 -28.72 2.53
C PHE A 65 -0.28 -28.56 1.87
N GLU A 66 -0.24 -28.80 0.57
CA GLU A 66 1.00 -28.85 -0.20
C GLU A 66 0.85 -28.01 -1.47
N LEU A 67 1.92 -27.31 -1.84
CA LEU A 67 2.03 -26.67 -3.14
C LEU A 67 2.46 -27.72 -4.17
N GLU A 68 1.53 -28.17 -5.02
CA GLU A 68 1.82 -29.19 -6.05
C GLU A 68 2.66 -28.61 -7.19
N GLY A 69 2.52 -27.32 -7.48
CA GLY A 69 3.33 -26.62 -8.48
C GLY A 69 2.83 -25.20 -8.79
N LEU A 70 3.56 -24.51 -9.66
CA LEU A 70 3.16 -23.23 -10.26
C LEU A 70 2.78 -23.48 -11.71
N GLN A 71 1.59 -23.06 -12.14
CA GLN A 71 1.14 -23.20 -13.53
C GLN A 71 1.46 -21.93 -14.35
N GLU A 72 1.60 -22.10 -15.68
CA GLU A 72 1.81 -21.02 -16.65
C GLU A 72 0.54 -20.20 -16.90
N GLY A 73 0.70 -18.93 -17.29
CA GLY A 73 -0.43 -18.02 -17.59
C GLY A 73 -0.91 -17.21 -16.38
N SER A 74 -0.04 -16.32 -15.89
CA SER A 74 -0.06 -15.72 -14.54
C SER A 74 0.29 -16.75 -13.46
N THR A 75 0.89 -16.31 -12.36
CA THR A 75 1.44 -17.22 -11.35
C THR A 75 0.31 -17.90 -10.58
N ILE A 76 0.04 -19.17 -10.89
CA ILE A 76 -1.05 -19.95 -10.28
C ILE A 76 -0.46 -21.04 -9.37
N PRO A 77 -0.34 -20.79 -8.05
CA PRO A 77 0.07 -21.82 -7.09
C PRO A 77 -1.04 -22.83 -6.87
N LYS A 78 -0.82 -24.05 -7.36
CA LYS A 78 -1.76 -25.16 -7.18
C LYS A 78 -1.59 -25.76 -5.78
N ILE A 79 -2.55 -25.50 -4.90
CA ILE A 79 -2.56 -25.99 -3.52
C ILE A 79 -3.47 -27.22 -3.45
N ILE A 80 -2.87 -28.34 -3.07
CA ILE A 80 -3.57 -29.59 -2.82
C ILE A 80 -3.65 -29.86 -1.31
N MET A 81 -4.73 -30.51 -0.90
CA MET A 81 -4.85 -31.12 0.40
C MET A 81 -4.60 -32.62 0.26
N THR A 82 -3.64 -33.14 1.02
CA THR A 82 -3.37 -34.56 1.17
C THR A 82 -3.99 -35.06 2.47
N PHE A 83 -4.59 -36.25 2.43
CA PHE A 83 -5.22 -36.84 3.60
C PHE A 83 -5.14 -38.36 3.68
N ALA A 84 -5.00 -38.85 4.91
CA ALA A 84 -4.99 -40.26 5.22
C ALA A 84 -6.41 -40.77 5.52
N LEU A 85 -6.91 -41.72 4.73
CA LEU A 85 -8.16 -42.44 5.02
C LEU A 85 -7.98 -43.56 6.07
N ALA A 86 -6.75 -43.82 6.53
CA ALA A 86 -6.46 -44.86 7.50
C ALA A 86 -6.54 -44.30 8.93
N GLY A 87 -7.49 -44.81 9.74
CA GLY A 87 -7.64 -44.47 11.17
C GLY A 87 -9.05 -43.98 11.54
N MET A 88 -9.19 -43.35 12.71
CA MET A 88 -10.44 -42.71 13.19
C MET A 88 -10.70 -41.33 12.54
N PHE A 89 -10.13 -41.04 11.38
CA PHE A 89 -10.34 -39.77 10.69
C PHE A 89 -11.61 -39.86 9.83
N PRO A 90 -12.71 -39.14 10.18
CA PRO A 90 -13.95 -39.24 9.42
C PRO A 90 -13.78 -38.63 8.03
N GLU A 91 -14.24 -39.32 7.00
CA GLU A 91 -14.35 -38.77 5.64
C GLU A 91 -15.15 -37.46 5.62
N ALA A 92 -16.13 -37.32 6.52
CA ALA A 92 -16.87 -36.09 6.75
C ALA A 92 -16.00 -34.88 7.11
N ASN A 93 -14.84 -35.07 7.73
CA ASN A 93 -13.94 -33.94 8.01
C ASN A 93 -13.39 -33.35 6.72
N VAL A 94 -13.02 -34.19 5.73
CA VAL A 94 -12.49 -33.74 4.42
C VAL A 94 -13.46 -32.78 3.74
N THR A 95 -14.75 -33.09 3.78
CA THR A 95 -15.82 -32.25 3.21
C THR A 95 -15.86 -30.84 3.81
N TYR A 96 -15.59 -30.68 5.11
CA TYR A 96 -15.54 -29.35 5.73
C TYR A 96 -14.39 -28.50 5.19
N PHE A 97 -13.26 -29.09 4.80
CA PHE A 97 -12.13 -28.34 4.22
C PHE A 97 -12.39 -27.95 2.76
N GLU A 98 -13.06 -28.81 2.00
CA GLU A 98 -13.54 -28.47 0.65
C GLU A 98 -14.53 -27.30 0.72
N GLN A 99 -15.58 -27.44 1.52
CA GLN A 99 -16.57 -26.39 1.74
C GLN A 99 -15.93 -25.09 2.26
N ALA A 100 -14.97 -25.19 3.19
CA ALA A 100 -14.27 -24.01 3.70
C ALA A 100 -13.54 -23.24 2.60
N SER A 101 -12.90 -23.95 1.67
CA SER A 101 -12.19 -23.31 0.57
C SER A 101 -13.14 -22.59 -0.39
N GLU A 102 -14.28 -23.21 -0.74
CA GLU A 102 -15.31 -22.56 -1.55
C GLU A 102 -15.90 -21.34 -0.84
N HIS A 103 -16.23 -21.48 0.44
CA HIS A 103 -16.80 -20.40 1.24
C HIS A 103 -15.84 -19.20 1.35
N ILE A 104 -14.53 -19.43 1.46
CA ILE A 104 -13.53 -18.34 1.42
C ILE A 104 -13.55 -17.63 0.06
N LYS A 105 -13.62 -18.37 -1.06
CA LYS A 105 -13.68 -17.79 -2.41
C LYS A 105 -14.95 -16.95 -2.59
N GLU A 106 -16.09 -17.43 -2.07
CA GLU A 106 -17.37 -16.73 -2.08
C GLU A 106 -17.33 -15.44 -1.25
N VAL A 107 -16.74 -15.48 -0.05
CA VAL A 107 -16.57 -14.29 0.81
C VAL A 107 -15.73 -13.22 0.12
N VAL A 108 -14.66 -13.62 -0.58
CA VAL A 108 -13.87 -12.71 -1.42
C VAL A 108 -14.72 -12.15 -2.56
N GLN A 109 -15.57 -12.96 -3.19
CA GLN A 109 -16.46 -12.50 -4.25
C GLN A 109 -17.46 -11.46 -3.73
N ILE A 110 -18.13 -11.74 -2.62
CA ILE A 110 -19.09 -10.84 -1.96
C ILE A 110 -18.41 -9.50 -1.64
N ALA A 111 -17.19 -9.53 -1.10
CA ALA A 111 -16.43 -8.31 -0.82
C ALA A 111 -16.05 -7.54 -2.09
N SER A 112 -15.73 -8.24 -3.18
CA SER A 112 -15.42 -7.62 -4.48
C SER A 112 -16.64 -6.97 -5.14
N GLU A 113 -17.85 -7.43 -4.80
CA GLU A 113 -19.14 -6.95 -5.33
C GLU A 113 -19.91 -6.04 -4.36
N ASP A 114 -19.26 -5.56 -3.29
CA ASP A 114 -19.86 -4.68 -2.27
C ASP A 114 -21.09 -5.28 -1.53
N GLY A 115 -21.12 -6.61 -1.41
CA GLY A 115 -22.13 -7.32 -0.63
C GLY A 115 -21.90 -7.33 0.89
N ASN A 116 -22.82 -7.92 1.65
CA ASN A 116 -22.74 -7.97 3.11
C ASN A 116 -21.78 -9.07 3.60
N ILE A 117 -20.53 -8.69 3.86
CA ILE A 117 -19.46 -9.62 4.29
C ILE A 117 -19.77 -10.27 5.66
N SER A 118 -20.27 -9.49 6.62
CA SER A 118 -20.41 -9.93 8.02
C SER A 118 -21.46 -11.01 8.25
N GLU A 119 -22.44 -11.13 7.34
CA GLU A 119 -23.44 -12.20 7.35
C GLU A 119 -22.91 -13.51 6.74
N ASN A 120 -21.79 -13.44 6.02
CA ASN A 120 -21.27 -14.55 5.22
C ASN A 120 -19.94 -15.10 5.74
N ALA A 121 -19.33 -14.51 6.77
CA ALA A 121 -18.15 -15.08 7.41
C ALA A 121 -18.03 -14.66 8.87
N PRO A 122 -17.59 -15.58 9.76
CA PRO A 122 -17.32 -15.23 11.15
C PRO A 122 -16.11 -14.30 11.25
N SER A 123 -16.13 -13.37 12.23
CA SER A 123 -15.04 -12.43 12.46
C SER A 123 -13.69 -13.11 12.71
N SER A 124 -13.68 -14.33 13.27
CA SER A 124 -12.46 -15.13 13.47
C SER A 124 -11.78 -15.51 12.15
N VAL A 125 -12.55 -15.76 11.09
CA VAL A 125 -12.00 -16.03 9.75
C VAL A 125 -11.62 -14.73 9.07
N LEU A 126 -12.46 -13.69 9.15
CA LEU A 126 -12.18 -12.40 8.52
C LEU A 126 -10.90 -11.75 9.06
N ALA A 127 -10.53 -12.01 10.32
CA ALA A 127 -9.29 -11.52 10.92
C ALA A 127 -8.02 -12.01 10.19
N TYR A 128 -8.06 -13.13 9.46
CA TYR A 128 -6.91 -13.62 8.69
C TYR A 128 -6.54 -12.70 7.52
N PHE A 129 -7.46 -11.88 7.02
CA PHE A 129 -7.17 -10.87 6.00
C PHE A 129 -6.26 -9.74 6.50
N ASN A 130 -6.04 -9.61 7.82
CA ASN A 130 -4.98 -8.74 8.34
C ASN A 130 -3.58 -9.21 7.87
N ARG A 131 -3.41 -10.51 7.64
CA ARG A 131 -2.15 -11.10 7.17
C ARG A 131 -2.20 -11.40 5.66
N PHE A 132 -3.30 -11.98 5.18
CA PHE A 132 -3.45 -12.39 3.78
C PHE A 132 -3.46 -11.19 2.84
N GLY A 133 -2.59 -11.23 1.82
CA GLY A 133 -2.42 -10.23 0.78
C GLY A 133 -1.93 -8.89 1.28
N LYS A 134 -1.27 -8.85 2.45
CA LYS A 134 -0.66 -7.63 3.01
C LYS A 134 0.40 -7.04 2.06
N LYS A 135 1.06 -7.90 1.27
CA LYS A 135 2.19 -7.55 0.39
C LYS A 135 1.81 -7.30 -1.08
N LEU A 136 0.51 -7.24 -1.40
CA LEU A 136 0.05 -6.88 -2.73
C LEU A 136 0.29 -5.39 -3.00
N ARG A 137 0.81 -5.08 -4.18
CA ARG A 137 0.96 -3.72 -4.72
C ARG A 137 -0.37 -3.21 -5.29
N GLU A 138 -0.43 -1.93 -5.65
CA GLU A 138 -1.66 -1.30 -6.17
C GLU A 138 -2.13 -1.92 -7.50
N ASP A 139 -1.20 -2.33 -8.36
CA ASP A 139 -1.45 -2.98 -9.65
C ASP A 139 -1.70 -4.50 -9.54
N GLU A 140 -1.61 -5.06 -8.34
CA GLU A 140 -1.65 -6.50 -8.12
C GLU A 140 -2.97 -6.98 -7.53
N HIS A 141 -3.37 -8.17 -7.96
CA HIS A 141 -4.55 -8.83 -7.42
C HIS A 141 -4.43 -10.36 -7.47
N ILE A 142 -5.27 -11.00 -6.66
CA ILE A 142 -5.44 -12.45 -6.63
C ILE A 142 -6.84 -12.77 -7.13
N GLU A 143 -6.96 -13.58 -8.18
CA GLU A 143 -8.26 -14.08 -8.66
C GLU A 143 -8.52 -15.48 -8.11
N PHE A 144 -9.67 -15.67 -7.49
CA PHE A 144 -10.20 -17.00 -7.20
C PHE A 144 -11.36 -17.33 -8.14
N ARG A 145 -11.58 -18.62 -8.39
CA ARG A 145 -12.73 -19.15 -9.14
C ARG A 145 -13.57 -20.00 -8.21
N PRO A 146 -14.67 -19.46 -7.65
CA PRO A 146 -15.65 -20.26 -6.91
C PRO A 146 -16.33 -21.26 -7.85
N GLU A 147 -16.62 -22.48 -7.37
CA GLU A 147 -17.16 -23.56 -8.19
C GLU A 147 -18.55 -23.26 -8.78
N HIS A 148 -19.33 -22.40 -8.13
CA HIS A 148 -20.71 -22.11 -8.50
C HIS A 148 -20.91 -20.69 -9.04
N SER A 149 -19.84 -20.06 -9.53
CA SER A 149 -19.86 -18.70 -10.05
C SER A 149 -19.15 -18.60 -11.39
N ASP A 150 -19.82 -18.00 -12.37
CA ASP A 150 -19.20 -17.62 -13.65
C ASP A 150 -18.26 -16.41 -13.50
N LYS A 151 -18.30 -15.74 -12.34
CA LYS A 151 -17.48 -14.57 -12.05
C LYS A 151 -16.26 -14.95 -11.22
N LYS A 152 -15.16 -14.30 -11.53
CA LYS A 152 -13.92 -14.43 -10.75
C LYS A 152 -14.00 -13.54 -9.52
N ALA A 153 -13.70 -14.11 -8.35
CA ALA A 153 -13.58 -13.35 -7.12
C ALA A 153 -12.24 -12.62 -7.11
N ARG A 154 -12.27 -11.28 -7.25
CA ARG A 154 -11.05 -10.47 -7.35
C ARG A 154 -10.66 -9.90 -5.99
N PHE A 155 -9.55 -10.40 -5.45
CA PHE A 155 -8.95 -9.94 -4.22
C PHE A 155 -7.88 -8.87 -4.51
N THR A 156 -8.18 -7.63 -4.14
CA THR A 156 -7.29 -6.46 -4.27
C THR A 156 -6.99 -5.89 -2.88
N ARG A 157 -6.10 -4.89 -2.78
CA ARG A 157 -5.93 -4.12 -1.54
C ARG A 157 -7.26 -3.51 -1.05
N ASN A 158 -8.12 -3.07 -1.96
CA ASN A 158 -9.45 -2.56 -1.62
C ASN A 158 -10.37 -3.66 -1.06
N THR A 159 -10.43 -4.83 -1.72
CA THR A 159 -11.20 -5.99 -1.24
C THR A 159 -10.71 -6.40 0.15
N ARG A 160 -9.40 -6.44 0.38
CA ARG A 160 -8.77 -6.72 1.67
C ARG A 160 -9.23 -5.75 2.76
N ARG A 161 -9.23 -4.43 2.49
CA ARG A 161 -9.69 -3.41 3.44
C ARG A 161 -11.15 -3.63 3.86
N LYS A 162 -12.03 -3.95 2.91
CA LYS A 162 -13.45 -4.27 3.20
C LYS A 162 -13.57 -5.49 4.11
N LEU A 163 -12.82 -6.56 3.83
CA LEU A 163 -12.82 -7.79 4.62
C LEU A 163 -12.32 -7.58 6.05
N ILE A 164 -11.22 -6.82 6.22
CA ILE A 164 -10.71 -6.49 7.56
C ILE A 164 -11.69 -5.58 8.30
N SER A 165 -12.25 -4.58 7.64
CA SER A 165 -13.26 -3.69 8.23
C SER A 165 -14.48 -4.48 8.73
N ALA A 166 -14.92 -5.51 8.00
CA ALA A 166 -16.01 -6.38 8.42
C ALA A 166 -15.66 -7.29 9.61
N SER A 167 -14.37 -7.58 9.84
CA SER A 167 -13.91 -8.32 11.03
C SER A 167 -13.97 -7.48 12.32
N SER A 168 -13.87 -6.16 12.20
CA SER A 168 -13.81 -5.23 13.32
C SER A 168 -15.19 -4.76 13.73
N THR A 169 -15.54 -4.89 15.01
CA THR A 169 -16.79 -4.33 15.56
C THR A 169 -16.89 -2.81 15.38
N SER A 170 -15.76 -2.08 15.31
CA SER A 170 -15.75 -0.62 15.06
C SER A 170 -15.65 -0.24 13.58
N GLY A 171 -15.56 -1.21 12.65
CA GLY A 171 -15.25 -0.93 11.23
C GLY A 171 -13.88 -0.29 11.00
N GLU A 172 -12.92 -0.50 11.90
CA GLU A 172 -11.56 0.03 11.79
C GLU A 172 -10.58 -1.07 11.41
N TYR A 173 -9.52 -0.71 10.70
CA TYR A 173 -8.47 -1.66 10.32
C TYR A 173 -7.08 -1.06 10.48
N THR A 174 -6.06 -1.90 10.51
CA THR A 174 -4.66 -1.47 10.57
C THR A 174 -3.91 -1.85 9.29
N GLU A 175 -3.09 -0.93 8.78
CA GLU A 175 -2.26 -1.13 7.58
C GLU A 175 -0.98 -0.31 7.72
N ASP A 176 0.11 -0.77 7.11
CA ASP A 176 1.35 -0.01 7.05
C ASP A 176 1.09 1.32 6.32
N THR A 177 1.66 2.40 6.83
CA THR A 177 1.43 3.76 6.34
C THR A 177 2.69 4.60 6.46
N MET A 178 2.80 5.55 5.55
CA MET A 178 3.78 6.63 5.57
C MET A 178 3.02 7.94 5.72
N LEU A 179 3.44 8.78 6.66
CA LEU A 179 2.80 10.05 6.95
C LEU A 179 3.84 11.17 7.02
N ARG A 180 3.72 12.15 6.11
CA ARG A 180 4.45 13.42 6.17
C ARG A 180 3.71 14.46 7.00
N GLY A 181 4.46 15.25 7.74
CA GLY A 181 3.91 16.37 8.51
C GLY A 181 4.94 16.98 9.45
N THR A 182 4.45 17.87 10.30
CA THR A 182 5.25 18.58 11.30
C THR A 182 4.95 18.05 12.69
N LEU A 183 5.98 17.73 13.47
CA LEU A 183 5.81 17.27 14.85
C LEU A 183 5.43 18.44 15.77
N CYS A 184 4.19 18.48 16.24
CA CYS A 184 3.65 19.64 16.97
C CYS A 184 3.34 19.38 18.45
N GLU A 185 3.35 18.12 18.91
CA GLU A 185 3.16 17.76 20.33
C GLU A 185 3.90 16.47 20.67
N MET A 186 4.41 16.38 21.90
CA MET A 186 4.90 15.14 22.52
C MET A 186 4.40 15.01 23.97
N ASP A 187 3.93 13.82 24.33
CA ASP A 187 3.53 13.46 25.70
C ASP A 187 4.39 12.29 26.18
N LYS A 188 5.38 12.61 27.03
CA LYS A 188 6.29 11.63 27.62
C LYS A 188 5.57 10.57 28.46
N SER A 189 4.46 10.92 29.12
CA SER A 189 3.76 10.00 30.01
C SER A 189 2.97 8.94 29.24
N LYS A 190 2.45 9.31 28.06
CA LYS A 190 1.69 8.42 27.18
C LYS A 190 2.52 7.79 26.07
N LEU A 191 3.78 8.19 25.93
CA LEU A 191 4.65 7.86 24.79
C LEU A 191 3.93 8.15 23.46
N SER A 192 3.31 9.32 23.38
CA SER A 192 2.53 9.74 22.22
C SER A 192 3.02 11.04 21.63
N PHE A 193 2.72 11.27 20.37
CA PHE A 193 2.99 12.50 19.65
C PHE A 193 1.80 12.95 18.81
N GLN A 194 1.81 14.20 18.37
CA GLN A 194 0.94 14.66 17.30
C GLN A 194 1.75 15.17 16.12
N ILE A 195 1.35 14.75 14.93
CA ILE A 195 1.86 15.25 13.67
C ILE A 195 0.76 16.03 12.95
N GLU A 196 1.09 17.25 12.52
CA GLU A 196 0.24 18.09 11.70
C GLU A 196 0.59 17.88 10.22
N THR A 197 -0.33 17.28 9.48
CA THR A 197 -0.16 17.05 8.03
C THR A 197 -0.19 18.38 7.26
N PRO A 198 0.28 18.42 6.00
CA PRO A 198 0.14 19.58 5.12
C PRO A 198 -1.30 20.10 4.93
N SER A 199 -2.30 19.24 5.15
CA SER A 199 -3.73 19.64 5.18
C SER A 199 -4.18 20.39 6.44
N GLY A 200 -3.30 20.58 7.42
CA GLY A 200 -3.61 21.11 8.75
C GLY A 200 -4.27 20.10 9.70
N LYS A 201 -4.53 18.87 9.25
CA LYS A 201 -5.08 17.80 10.11
C LYS A 201 -4.00 17.32 11.09
N LYS A 202 -4.36 17.24 12.37
CA LYS A 202 -3.54 16.61 13.41
C LYS A 202 -3.85 15.12 13.54
N ILE A 203 -2.82 14.30 13.56
CA ILE A 203 -2.88 12.85 13.75
C ILE A 203 -2.08 12.50 15.00
N THR A 204 -2.70 11.78 15.94
CA THR A 204 -1.99 11.23 17.10
C THR A 204 -1.27 9.96 16.70
N GLY A 205 -0.05 9.80 17.20
CA GLY A 205 0.71 8.56 17.09
C GLY A 205 1.32 8.13 18.41
N PHE A 206 1.75 6.87 18.47
CA PHE A 206 2.41 6.27 19.63
C PHE A 206 3.78 5.72 19.22
N TYR A 207 4.79 5.98 20.04
CA TYR A 207 6.16 5.47 19.88
C TYR A 207 6.54 4.63 21.10
N ASP A 208 7.60 3.84 21.00
CA ASP A 208 8.13 3.07 22.13
C ASP A 208 9.18 3.86 22.95
N GLU A 209 9.54 3.35 24.13
CA GLU A 209 10.56 4.01 24.97
C GLU A 209 11.93 4.11 24.29
N LEU A 210 12.26 3.20 23.36
CA LEU A 210 13.54 3.18 22.66
C LEU A 210 13.64 4.33 21.65
N GLN A 211 12.51 4.75 21.09
CA GLN A 211 12.39 5.84 20.11
C GLN A 211 12.29 7.22 20.78
N TYR A 212 12.16 7.30 22.11
CA TYR A 212 11.95 8.57 22.82
C TYR A 212 13.02 9.64 22.51
N SER A 213 14.30 9.26 22.47
CA SER A 213 15.40 10.19 22.20
C SER A 213 15.33 10.78 20.79
N GLN A 214 14.97 9.95 19.80
CA GLN A 214 14.83 10.35 18.41
C GLN A 214 13.68 11.35 18.23
N PHE A 215 12.53 11.07 18.83
CA PHE A 215 11.39 12.00 18.82
C PHE A 215 11.71 13.31 19.57
N LEU A 216 12.39 13.24 20.71
CA LEU A 216 12.78 14.43 21.46
C LEU A 216 13.74 15.31 20.66
N GLN A 217 14.70 14.70 19.96
CA GLN A 217 15.60 15.41 19.05
C GLN A 217 14.83 16.06 17.90
N ALA A 218 13.94 15.31 17.25
CA ALA A 218 13.10 15.82 16.16
C ALA A 218 12.26 17.02 16.59
N PHE A 219 11.64 16.93 17.76
CA PHE A 219 10.80 18.00 18.32
C PHE A 219 11.60 19.25 18.68
N GLY A 220 12.83 19.08 19.15
CA GLY A 220 13.72 20.18 19.52
C GLY A 220 14.55 20.77 18.38
N ALA A 221 14.61 20.11 17.21
CA ALA A 221 15.50 20.45 16.10
C ALA A 221 15.15 21.78 15.40
N SER A 222 13.91 22.25 15.54
CA SER A 222 13.50 23.57 15.05
C SER A 222 12.52 24.19 16.03
N GLN A 223 12.27 25.49 15.94
CA GLN A 223 11.31 26.25 16.75
C GLN A 223 9.84 25.83 16.47
N GLY A 224 9.54 24.53 16.49
CA GLY A 224 8.20 23.94 16.34
C GLY A 224 7.80 23.49 14.94
N ASN A 225 8.69 23.53 13.93
CA ASN A 225 8.35 23.32 12.52
C ASN A 225 9.14 22.18 11.83
N GLN A 226 9.64 21.20 12.57
CA GLN A 226 10.45 20.13 11.98
C GLN A 226 9.55 19.23 11.13
N LYS A 227 9.81 19.23 9.83
CA LYS A 227 9.19 18.32 8.87
C LYS A 227 9.73 16.92 9.08
N VAL A 228 8.86 15.93 9.10
CA VAL A 228 9.21 14.52 9.31
C VAL A 228 8.38 13.58 8.42
N ILE A 229 8.94 12.41 8.16
CA ILE A 229 8.19 11.22 7.73
C ILE A 229 8.07 10.27 8.92
N VAL A 230 6.86 9.78 9.16
CA VAL A 230 6.59 8.67 10.08
C VAL A 230 6.16 7.46 9.27
N ASN A 231 6.97 6.40 9.31
CA ASN A 231 6.61 5.08 8.80
C ASN A 231 6.14 4.21 9.97
N GLY A 232 5.06 3.45 9.75
CA GLY A 232 4.62 2.46 10.74
C GLY A 232 3.20 1.97 10.50
N LEU A 233 2.57 1.46 11.56
CA LEU A 233 1.24 0.88 11.47
C LEU A 233 0.16 1.94 11.71
N GLY A 234 -0.60 2.30 10.69
CA GLY A 234 -1.73 3.22 10.79
C GLY A 234 -3.02 2.50 11.14
N LYS A 235 -3.89 3.14 11.92
CA LYS A 235 -5.28 2.72 12.12
C LYS A 235 -6.21 3.59 11.28
N PHE A 236 -7.04 2.94 10.48
CA PHE A 236 -7.93 3.58 9.51
C PHE A 236 -9.39 3.31 9.88
N SER A 237 -10.27 4.25 9.50
CA SER A 237 -11.72 4.00 9.45
C SER A 237 -12.08 3.09 8.27
N SER A 238 -13.31 2.57 8.25
CA SER A 238 -13.91 1.87 7.11
C SER A 238 -13.82 2.64 5.77
N PHE A 239 -13.80 3.97 5.81
CA PHE A 239 -13.62 4.84 4.64
C PHE A 239 -12.15 5.16 4.30
N SER A 240 -11.19 4.33 4.74
CA SER A 240 -9.75 4.48 4.49
C SER A 240 -9.15 5.81 4.97
N LYS A 241 -9.78 6.50 5.94
CA LYS A 241 -9.23 7.69 6.57
C LYS A 241 -8.36 7.30 7.76
N LEU A 242 -7.08 7.71 7.74
CA LEU A 242 -6.17 7.52 8.87
C LEU A 242 -6.71 8.23 10.11
N LYS A 243 -6.80 7.50 11.23
CA LYS A 243 -7.23 7.99 12.54
C LYS A 243 -6.05 8.23 13.48
N GLU A 244 -5.14 7.28 13.57
CA GLU A 244 -3.96 7.32 14.46
C GLU A 244 -2.82 6.46 13.91
N ILE A 245 -1.58 6.75 14.31
CA ILE A 245 -0.43 5.86 14.12
C ILE A 245 -0.31 4.96 15.36
N LYS A 246 -0.54 3.66 15.20
CA LYS A 246 -0.51 2.68 16.31
C LYS A 246 0.89 2.40 16.83
N SER A 247 1.86 2.34 15.94
CA SER A 247 3.26 2.10 16.25
C SER A 247 4.11 2.72 15.17
N VAL A 248 5.26 3.26 15.56
CA VAL A 248 6.25 3.83 14.66
C VAL A 248 7.31 2.77 14.39
N GLU A 249 7.60 2.53 13.13
CA GLU A 249 8.74 1.72 12.69
C GLU A 249 9.95 2.61 12.48
N GLU A 250 9.75 3.79 11.88
CA GLU A 250 10.81 4.73 11.56
C GLU A 250 10.32 6.18 11.62
N LEU A 251 11.21 7.06 12.09
CA LEU A 251 11.05 8.52 12.05
C LEU A 251 12.21 9.11 11.23
N ILE A 252 11.89 9.79 10.13
CA ILE A 252 12.88 10.43 9.27
C ILE A 252 12.73 11.94 9.40
N LEU A 253 13.82 12.64 9.65
CA LEU A 253 13.85 14.10 9.60
C LEU A 253 13.96 14.54 8.15
N LEU A 254 13.08 15.44 7.74
CA LEU A 254 13.09 16.00 6.40
C LEU A 254 13.86 17.32 6.38
N ASP A 255 14.54 17.56 5.26
CA ASP A 255 15.10 18.85 4.95
C ASP A 255 13.99 19.89 4.73
N GLU A 256 14.32 21.17 4.91
CA GLU A 256 13.35 22.26 4.79
C GLU A 256 12.67 22.28 3.41
N ASN A 257 13.42 21.91 2.36
CA ASN A 257 12.99 21.89 0.96
C ASN A 257 12.66 20.47 0.45
N ASP A 258 12.30 19.54 1.33
CA ASP A 258 11.87 18.19 0.92
C ASP A 258 10.74 18.26 -0.12
N LEU A 259 11.01 17.71 -1.31
CA LEU A 259 10.11 17.78 -2.45
C LEU A 259 8.79 17.06 -2.15
N GLY A 260 8.84 15.85 -1.58
CA GLY A 260 7.64 15.09 -1.26
C GLY A 260 6.68 15.83 -0.33
N TYR A 261 7.22 16.46 0.73
CA TYR A 261 6.45 17.33 1.61
C TYR A 261 5.86 18.52 0.85
N ARG A 262 6.65 19.17 -0.02
CA ARG A 262 6.19 20.29 -0.82
C ARG A 262 5.06 19.91 -1.77
N LEU A 263 5.14 18.76 -2.43
CA LEU A 263 4.07 18.23 -3.29
C LEU A 263 2.80 17.93 -2.48
N ASP A 264 2.93 17.41 -1.26
CA ASP A 264 1.79 17.21 -0.35
C ASP A 264 1.10 18.53 0.00
N GLU A 265 1.84 19.63 0.22
CA GLU A 265 1.28 20.98 0.40
C GLU A 265 0.55 21.47 -0.84
N LEU A 266 1.19 21.38 -2.02
CA LEU A 266 0.61 21.82 -3.29
C LEU A 266 -0.69 21.06 -3.60
N SER A 267 -0.77 19.79 -3.21
CA SER A 267 -1.97 18.96 -3.37
C SER A 267 -3.18 19.44 -2.55
N GLN A 268 -2.99 20.36 -1.57
CA GLN A 268 -4.07 20.94 -0.77
C GLN A 268 -4.64 22.24 -1.37
N LEU A 269 -4.02 22.78 -2.42
CA LEU A 269 -4.53 23.97 -3.09
C LEU A 269 -5.94 23.70 -3.64
N LYS A 270 -6.75 24.75 -3.60
CA LYS A 270 -8.12 24.75 -4.12
C LYS A 270 -8.17 25.64 -5.36
N ASP A 271 -9.17 25.43 -6.19
CA ASP A 271 -9.44 26.34 -7.30
C ASP A 271 -9.62 27.77 -6.77
N GLY A 272 -9.03 28.75 -7.44
CA GLY A 272 -9.04 30.15 -7.03
C GLY A 272 -7.90 30.55 -6.06
N TRP A 273 -6.88 29.70 -5.86
CA TRP A 273 -5.78 29.96 -4.92
C TRP A 273 -4.94 31.21 -5.24
N LEU A 274 -4.96 31.67 -6.49
CA LEU A 274 -4.25 32.85 -6.97
C LEU A 274 -5.23 34.01 -7.22
N ASN A 275 -5.60 34.73 -6.16
CA ASN A 275 -6.51 35.89 -6.24
C ASN A 275 -7.86 35.60 -6.94
N GLY A 276 -8.38 34.38 -6.82
CA GLY A 276 -9.60 33.94 -7.52
C GLY A 276 -9.35 33.29 -8.88
N GLU A 277 -8.11 33.33 -9.38
CA GLU A 277 -7.57 32.53 -10.48
C GLU A 277 -6.78 31.34 -9.92
N GLY A 278 -6.21 30.50 -10.78
CA GLY A 278 -5.42 29.35 -10.34
C GLY A 278 -6.24 28.07 -10.24
N THR A 279 -5.82 27.05 -10.99
CA THR A 279 -6.42 25.72 -10.97
C THR A 279 -5.72 24.86 -9.91
N LYS A 280 -6.47 24.04 -9.17
CA LYS A 280 -5.87 23.07 -8.24
C LYS A 280 -5.06 22.02 -9.01
N LEU A 281 -4.05 21.47 -8.36
CA LEU A 281 -3.25 20.39 -8.92
C LEU A 281 -3.93 19.03 -8.67
N SER A 282 -3.79 18.11 -9.63
CA SER A 282 -4.28 16.74 -9.49
C SER A 282 -3.43 15.96 -8.49
N LYS A 283 -4.04 15.37 -7.46
CA LYS A 283 -3.32 14.57 -6.45
C LYS A 283 -2.70 13.32 -7.06
N GLU A 284 -3.42 12.70 -8.00
CA GLU A 284 -2.98 11.51 -8.72
C GLU A 284 -1.79 11.83 -9.62
N ALA A 285 -1.81 12.99 -10.29
CA ALA A 285 -0.70 13.41 -11.15
C ALA A 285 0.54 13.80 -10.33
N LEU A 286 0.38 14.50 -9.20
CA LEU A 286 1.50 14.81 -8.31
C LEU A 286 2.18 13.55 -7.75
N LYS A 287 1.41 12.52 -7.38
CA LYS A 287 1.97 11.23 -6.96
C LYS A 287 2.71 10.50 -8.08
N TRP A 288 2.20 10.58 -9.30
CA TRP A 288 2.90 10.06 -10.47
C TRP A 288 4.25 10.77 -10.67
N PHE A 289 4.24 12.10 -10.59
CA PHE A 289 5.44 12.91 -10.73
C PHE A 289 6.46 12.59 -9.63
N GLU A 290 6.04 12.57 -8.36
CA GLU A 290 6.87 12.23 -7.21
C GLU A 290 7.57 10.88 -7.40
N LEU A 291 6.80 9.84 -7.75
CA LEU A 291 7.34 8.50 -7.98
C LEU A 291 8.39 8.49 -9.09
N LYS A 292 8.12 9.16 -10.22
CA LYS A 292 9.08 9.23 -11.33
C LYS A 292 10.32 10.03 -10.95
N PHE A 293 10.16 11.16 -10.29
CA PHE A 293 11.27 11.98 -9.83
C PHE A 293 12.17 11.20 -8.88
N GLU A 294 11.63 10.56 -7.83
CA GLU A 294 12.40 9.73 -6.89
C GLU A 294 13.07 8.51 -7.56
N THR A 295 12.50 7.99 -8.64
CA THR A 295 13.05 6.82 -9.34
C THR A 295 14.23 7.18 -10.22
N PHE A 296 14.18 8.33 -10.90
CA PHE A 296 15.12 8.67 -11.97
C PHE A 296 16.09 9.80 -11.61
N ILE A 297 15.70 10.73 -10.75
CA ILE A 297 16.53 11.88 -10.39
C ILE A 297 17.35 11.53 -9.16
N GLU A 298 18.67 11.56 -9.32
CA GLU A 298 19.60 11.33 -8.22
C GLU A 298 19.70 12.57 -7.31
N ALA A 299 20.30 12.40 -6.13
CA ALA A 299 20.53 13.51 -5.22
C ALA A 299 21.38 14.61 -5.88
N LEU A 300 20.91 15.86 -5.78
CA LEU A 300 21.56 17.06 -6.29
C LEU A 300 22.24 17.82 -5.15
N GLU A 301 23.27 18.62 -5.46
CA GLU A 301 23.96 19.45 -4.46
C GLU A 301 23.17 20.71 -4.06
N VAL A 302 22.17 21.06 -4.86
CA VAL A 302 21.29 22.23 -4.65
C VAL A 302 19.87 21.80 -4.29
N ASN A 303 19.15 22.70 -3.61
CA ASN A 303 17.75 22.47 -3.26
C ASN A 303 16.84 22.51 -4.50
N THR A 304 15.88 21.60 -4.52
CA THR A 304 14.77 21.61 -5.48
C THR A 304 13.63 22.45 -4.91
N TYR A 305 13.31 23.56 -5.56
CA TYR A 305 12.11 24.34 -5.23
C TYR A 305 10.96 23.94 -6.13
N ALA A 306 9.75 23.84 -5.59
CA ALA A 306 8.57 23.46 -6.35
C ALA A 306 7.40 24.40 -6.10
N TYR A 307 6.80 24.86 -7.20
CA TYR A 307 5.74 25.86 -7.22
C TYR A 307 4.56 25.41 -8.10
N PRO A 308 3.33 25.81 -7.76
CA PRO A 308 2.18 25.60 -8.63
C PRO A 308 2.17 26.65 -9.74
N THR A 309 1.77 26.27 -10.95
CA THR A 309 1.43 27.26 -11.99
C THR A 309 -0.06 27.62 -11.95
N PRO A 310 -0.48 28.79 -12.48
CA PRO A 310 -1.89 29.18 -12.53
C PRO A 310 -2.79 28.15 -13.26
N ASP A 311 -2.24 27.41 -14.21
CA ASP A 311 -2.99 26.44 -15.02
C ASP A 311 -3.10 25.06 -14.36
N GLY A 312 -2.65 24.90 -13.11
CA GLY A 312 -2.73 23.64 -12.38
C GLY A 312 -1.59 22.66 -12.70
N ASN A 313 -0.48 23.18 -13.23
CA ASN A 313 0.74 22.44 -13.51
C ASN A 313 1.80 22.67 -12.43
N LEU A 314 2.94 22.00 -12.56
CA LEU A 314 4.05 22.05 -11.60
C LEU A 314 5.25 22.74 -12.22
N GLN A 315 5.89 23.63 -11.47
CA GLN A 315 7.16 24.26 -11.83
C GLN A 315 8.21 23.86 -10.81
N LEU A 316 9.37 23.43 -11.28
CA LEU A 316 10.53 23.17 -10.44
C LEU A 316 11.65 24.14 -10.80
N GLU A 317 12.38 24.58 -9.78
CA GLU A 317 13.47 25.52 -9.93
C GLU A 317 14.71 25.03 -9.17
N TRP A 318 15.86 25.21 -9.82
CA TRP A 318 17.19 25.03 -9.24
C TRP A 318 18.05 26.22 -9.63
N SER A 319 18.93 26.64 -8.75
CA SER A 319 19.83 27.76 -8.99
C SER A 319 21.18 27.53 -8.31
N ASN A 320 22.26 27.94 -8.95
CA ASN A 320 23.59 28.06 -8.33
C ASN A 320 24.19 29.45 -8.64
N GLU A 321 25.50 29.65 -8.45
CA GLU A 321 26.12 30.95 -8.67
C GLU A 321 26.11 31.40 -10.15
N ASP A 322 26.04 30.46 -11.10
CA ASP A 322 26.25 30.71 -12.53
C ASP A 322 24.99 30.47 -13.39
N LEU A 323 24.02 29.70 -12.89
CA LEU A 323 22.91 29.14 -13.64
C LEU A 323 21.59 29.19 -12.86
N ASP A 324 20.51 29.48 -13.58
CA ASP A 324 19.14 29.16 -13.18
C ASP A 324 18.56 28.09 -14.11
N ILE A 325 17.88 27.10 -13.52
CA ILE A 325 17.18 26.03 -14.24
C ILE A 325 15.73 26.02 -13.81
N GLU A 326 14.83 26.12 -14.77
CA GLU A 326 13.39 26.02 -14.59
C GLU A 326 12.84 24.84 -15.39
N LEU A 327 12.01 24.01 -14.74
CA LEU A 327 11.29 22.92 -15.39
C LEU A 327 9.80 23.09 -15.15
N VAL A 328 9.05 23.41 -16.21
CA VAL A 328 7.59 23.49 -16.16
C VAL A 328 7.01 22.18 -16.68
N VAL A 329 6.32 21.45 -15.82
CA VAL A 329 5.74 20.13 -16.08
C VAL A 329 4.24 20.25 -16.29
N ASN A 330 3.77 19.91 -17.50
CA ASN A 330 2.36 19.69 -17.75
C ASN A 330 1.95 18.32 -17.18
N LEU A 331 1.16 18.34 -16.11
CA LEU A 331 0.76 17.14 -15.36
C LEU A 331 -0.28 16.29 -16.10
N GLU A 332 -1.03 16.86 -17.05
CA GLU A 332 -2.03 16.15 -17.84
C GLU A 332 -1.38 15.44 -19.03
N THR A 333 -0.59 16.16 -19.81
CA THR A 333 0.09 15.60 -21.00
C THR A 333 1.36 14.84 -20.64
N LYS A 334 1.87 14.99 -19.42
CA LYS A 334 3.15 14.42 -18.96
C LYS A 334 4.31 14.87 -19.85
N THR A 335 4.29 16.14 -20.24
CA THR A 335 5.37 16.79 -20.98
C THR A 335 5.98 17.89 -20.13
N SER A 336 7.16 18.36 -20.50
CA SER A 336 7.79 19.48 -19.80
C SER A 336 8.58 20.38 -20.73
N ASP A 337 8.75 21.63 -20.29
CA ASP A 337 9.64 22.63 -20.88
C ASP A 337 10.75 22.91 -19.85
N LEU A 338 11.99 22.58 -20.19
CA LEU A 338 13.18 22.81 -19.39
C LEU A 338 13.93 24.01 -19.97
N GLN A 339 14.17 25.02 -19.13
CA GLN A 339 14.92 26.22 -19.46
C GLN A 339 16.17 26.30 -18.60
N ILE A 340 17.33 26.51 -19.23
CA ILE A 340 18.61 26.70 -18.55
C ILE A 340 19.15 28.07 -18.96
N ILE A 341 19.34 28.95 -17.98
CA ILE A 341 19.81 30.33 -18.18
C ILE A 341 21.18 30.48 -17.53
N ASN A 342 22.20 30.78 -18.33
CA ASN A 342 23.55 31.05 -17.83
C ASN A 342 23.79 32.54 -17.63
N HIS A 343 24.09 32.94 -16.40
CA HIS A 343 24.27 34.34 -16.00
C HIS A 343 25.56 34.93 -16.56
N THR A 344 26.60 34.11 -16.72
CA THR A 344 27.92 34.53 -17.25
C THR A 344 27.92 34.65 -18.77
N ASN A 345 27.01 33.94 -19.44
CA ASN A 345 26.80 34.05 -20.89
C ASN A 345 25.30 33.98 -21.23
N PRO A 346 24.57 35.11 -21.14
CA PRO A 346 23.13 35.16 -21.39
C PRO A 346 22.71 34.78 -22.82
N SER A 347 23.66 34.68 -23.76
CA SER A 347 23.37 34.19 -25.11
C SER A 347 23.30 32.66 -25.21
N ASN A 348 23.60 31.96 -24.12
CA ASN A 348 23.56 30.51 -24.01
C ASN A 348 22.34 30.05 -23.19
N GLU A 349 21.14 30.45 -23.64
CA GLU A 349 19.88 29.91 -23.13
C GLU A 349 19.57 28.60 -23.85
N THR A 350 19.24 27.56 -23.08
CA THR A 350 18.86 26.25 -23.61
C THR A 350 17.42 25.94 -23.23
N ASN A 351 16.58 25.67 -24.22
CA ASN A 351 15.19 25.25 -24.04
C ASN A 351 15.00 23.85 -24.63
N ILE A 352 14.53 22.91 -23.80
CA ILE A 352 14.36 21.50 -24.16
C ILE A 352 12.94 21.07 -23.78
N ILE A 353 12.24 20.42 -24.72
CA ILE A 353 10.96 19.78 -24.44
C ILE A 353 11.21 18.31 -24.18
N LEU A 354 10.71 17.81 -23.04
CA LEU A 354 10.84 16.40 -22.65
C LEU A 354 9.47 15.73 -22.56
N GLU A 355 9.37 14.51 -23.10
CA GLU A 355 8.18 13.64 -23.05
C GLU A 355 8.27 12.76 -21.79
N LEU A 356 7.90 13.31 -20.63
CA LEU A 356 7.99 12.65 -19.33
C LEU A 356 7.04 11.43 -19.17
N SER A 357 6.23 11.09 -20.18
CA SER A 357 5.58 9.79 -20.24
C SER A 357 6.56 8.63 -20.44
N GLU A 358 7.74 8.90 -21.02
CA GLU A 358 8.78 7.93 -21.33
C GLU A 358 9.92 7.96 -20.30
N ASP A 359 10.38 6.78 -19.89
CA ASP A 359 11.44 6.62 -18.87
C ASP A 359 12.80 7.17 -19.33
N ASP A 360 13.08 7.12 -20.64
CA ASP A 360 14.33 7.65 -21.21
C ASP A 360 14.43 9.17 -21.05
N SER A 361 13.31 9.90 -21.15
CA SER A 361 13.29 11.37 -20.96
C SER A 361 13.58 11.79 -19.52
N TRP A 362 13.23 10.95 -18.54
CA TRP A 362 13.63 11.19 -17.15
C TRP A 362 15.14 10.97 -16.93
N SER A 363 15.71 9.98 -17.62
CA SER A 363 17.16 9.72 -17.59
C SER A 363 17.95 10.85 -18.25
N GLU A 364 17.42 11.43 -19.34
CA GLU A 364 17.94 12.63 -19.97
C GLU A 364 17.89 13.83 -19.02
N LEU A 365 16.75 14.08 -18.36
CA LEU A 365 16.61 15.14 -17.36
C LEU A 365 17.63 15.00 -16.24
N ASN A 366 17.79 13.80 -15.66
CA ASN A 366 18.78 13.54 -14.62
C ASN A 366 20.21 13.88 -15.10
N THR A 367 20.56 13.48 -16.32
CA THR A 367 21.88 13.78 -16.89
C THR A 367 22.10 15.29 -17.01
N LEU A 368 21.11 16.02 -17.55
CA LEU A 368 21.17 17.48 -17.69
C LEU A 368 21.31 18.17 -16.33
N LEU A 369 20.51 17.77 -15.33
CA LEU A 369 20.61 18.34 -13.98
C LEU A 369 21.98 18.07 -13.37
N LYS A 370 22.54 16.87 -13.53
CA LYS A 370 23.87 16.56 -12.98
C LYS A 370 25.00 17.32 -13.67
N GLU A 371 24.91 17.51 -14.99
CA GLU A 371 25.92 18.30 -15.72
C GLU A 371 26.00 19.76 -15.26
N HIS A 372 24.89 20.31 -14.77
CA HIS A 372 24.78 21.73 -14.43
C HIS A 372 24.74 22.03 -12.92
N LEU A 373 24.34 21.06 -12.10
CA LEU A 373 24.06 21.24 -10.66
C LEU A 373 24.83 20.28 -9.73
N SER A 374 25.70 19.42 -10.26
CA SER A 374 26.61 18.56 -9.47
C SER A 374 27.98 19.16 -9.23
#